data_AF-A0A956GZR1-F1
#
_entry.id   AF-A0A956GZR1-F1
#
_cell.length_a   1.000
_cell.length_b   1.000
_cell.length_c   1.000
_cell.angle_alpha   90.00
_cell.angle_beta   90.00
_cell.angle_gamma   90.00
#
_symmetry.space_group_name_H-M   'P 1'
#
loop_
_entity.id
_entity.type
_entity.pdbx_description
1 polymer ?
#
loop_
_entity_poly.entity_id
_entity_poly.type
_entity_poly.pdbx_seq_one_letter_code
_entity_poly.pdbx_strand_id
1 'polypeptide(L)'
;MTKVLARGLALGLALGLALAPGPTWAAPAAEDPALAASQAAYQEGEKAYRLGDFEAAAGHFEQAYEIMALPDILYNIGLSHLRWYDTDPDVAHLRKAKVVLQNYLIEIEKDTAAGDAEETRGLIAQIDEKIEAAESAGKDQGAVAVPVGERGPDPGRKLRLGGAVTMGVGGAFMLGGAVGGALMGLRGNQFRNDLAVTLTEQSDEGCTPEDTRP
;
A
#
# COMPACT_ATOMS: atom_id res chain seq x y z
N MET A 1 -98.31 1.54 45.40
CA MET A 1 -97.87 0.28 44.77
C MET A 1 -96.37 0.44 44.46
N THR A 2 -95.51 0.14 45.44
CA THR A 2 -94.60 -1.04 45.51
C THR A 2 -93.37 -0.96 44.58
N LYS A 3 -92.21 -0.69 45.23
CA LYS A 3 -90.80 -1.15 45.08
C LYS A 3 -90.41 -1.84 43.74
N VAL A 4 -89.21 -1.65 43.19
CA VAL A 4 -87.96 -2.32 43.59
C VAL A 4 -86.71 -1.57 43.09
N LEU A 5 -85.69 -1.52 43.96
CA LEU A 5 -84.29 -1.13 43.72
C LEU A 5 -83.51 -2.22 42.94
N ALA A 6 -82.59 -1.83 42.06
CA ALA A 6 -81.38 -2.62 41.82
C ALA A 6 -80.19 -1.72 41.43
N ARG A 7 -79.17 -1.76 42.29
CA ARG A 7 -77.85 -1.14 42.10
C ARG A 7 -77.08 -1.93 41.04
N GLY A 8 -76.46 -1.24 40.11
CA GLY A 8 -75.46 -1.78 39.19
C GLY A 8 -74.29 -0.81 39.07
N LEU A 9 -73.25 -1.05 39.88
CA LEU A 9 -71.95 -0.41 39.78
C LEU A 9 -71.19 -1.07 38.62
N ALA A 10 -70.77 -0.32 37.61
CA ALA A 10 -69.76 -0.80 36.65
C ALA A 10 -68.83 0.36 36.28
N LEU A 11 -67.65 0.29 36.89
CA LEU A 11 -66.44 1.05 36.65
C LEU A 11 -65.91 0.71 35.24
N GLY A 12 -65.59 1.70 34.42
CA GLY A 12 -65.06 1.50 33.07
C GLY A 12 -64.04 2.58 32.71
N LEU A 13 -62.85 2.45 33.30
CA LEU A 13 -61.63 3.21 33.04
C LEU A 13 -60.83 2.54 31.91
N ALA A 14 -60.47 3.26 30.85
CA ALA A 14 -59.28 3.11 29.99
C ALA A 14 -59.50 3.93 28.70
N LEU A 15 -59.06 5.18 28.60
CA LEU A 15 -57.69 5.58 28.25
C LEU A 15 -57.10 4.76 27.08
N GLY A 16 -57.59 5.04 25.86
CA GLY A 16 -56.96 4.62 24.63
C GLY A 16 -55.69 5.43 24.39
N LEU A 17 -54.56 4.95 24.92
CA LEU A 17 -53.24 5.46 24.61
C LEU A 17 -52.86 4.98 23.20
N ALA A 18 -52.86 5.90 22.24
CA ALA A 18 -52.36 5.67 20.89
C ALA A 18 -50.86 5.30 20.96
N LEU A 19 -50.53 4.03 20.76
CA LEU A 19 -49.17 3.62 20.42
C LEU A 19 -48.88 4.09 18.99
N ALA A 20 -48.36 5.31 18.85
CA ALA A 20 -47.63 5.68 17.65
C ALA A 20 -46.27 4.95 17.72
N PRO A 21 -45.87 4.15 16.70
CA PRO A 21 -44.51 3.63 16.63
C PRO A 21 -43.57 4.84 16.52
N GLY A 22 -42.85 5.11 17.61
CA GLY A 22 -41.79 6.11 17.60
C GLY A 22 -40.70 5.70 16.59
N PRO A 23 -39.98 6.66 15.99
CA PRO A 23 -38.84 6.34 15.14
C PRO A 23 -37.83 5.57 15.99
N THR A 24 -37.68 4.28 15.71
CA THR A 24 -36.61 3.46 16.26
C THR A 24 -35.32 4.00 15.65
N TRP A 25 -34.63 4.87 16.39
CA TRP A 25 -33.25 5.21 16.06
C TRP A 25 -32.43 3.93 16.19
N ALA A 26 -32.11 3.33 15.04
CA ALA A 26 -31.15 2.25 14.98
C ALA A 26 -29.82 2.82 15.49
N ALA A 27 -29.34 2.31 16.63
CA ALA A 27 -28.00 2.59 17.07
C ALA A 27 -27.03 2.17 15.95
N PRO A 28 -25.98 2.98 15.65
CA PRO A 28 -24.99 2.57 14.67
C PRO A 28 -24.44 1.20 15.09
N ALA A 29 -24.42 0.25 14.16
CA ALA A 29 -23.82 -1.05 14.39
C ALA A 29 -22.37 -0.81 14.83
N ALA A 30 -21.98 -1.36 15.98
CA ALA A 30 -20.60 -1.30 16.42
C ALA A 30 -19.71 -1.94 15.35
N GLU A 31 -18.70 -1.21 14.90
CA GLU A 31 -17.73 -1.71 13.93
C GLU A 31 -16.97 -2.90 14.54
N ASP A 32 -16.75 -3.94 13.73
CA ASP A 32 -16.03 -5.13 14.18
C ASP A 32 -14.59 -4.72 14.59
N PRO A 33 -14.16 -4.97 15.84
CA PRO A 33 -12.83 -4.59 16.29
C PRO A 33 -11.71 -5.21 15.46
N ALA A 34 -11.91 -6.40 14.86
CA ALA A 34 -10.93 -7.02 13.98
C ALA A 34 -10.81 -6.26 12.65
N LEU A 35 -11.94 -5.80 12.11
CA LEU A 35 -11.95 -4.98 10.89
C LEU A 35 -11.22 -3.66 11.13
N ALA A 36 -11.51 -2.98 12.24
CA ALA A 36 -10.83 -1.73 12.60
C ALA A 36 -9.32 -1.93 12.80
N ALA A 37 -8.90 -3.01 13.44
CA ALA A 37 -7.48 -3.33 13.64
C ALA A 37 -6.75 -3.64 12.32
N SER A 38 -7.37 -4.41 11.42
CA SER A 38 -6.82 -4.70 10.09
C SER A 38 -6.68 -3.42 9.25
N GLN A 39 -7.69 -2.55 9.26
CA GLN A 39 -7.63 -1.26 8.58
C GLN A 39 -6.51 -0.35 9.13
N ALA A 40 -6.32 -0.32 10.46
CA ALA A 40 -5.24 0.46 11.06
C ALA A 40 -3.86 -0.07 10.61
N ALA A 41 -3.64 -1.38 10.62
CA ALA A 41 -2.40 -1.98 10.13
C ALA A 41 -2.20 -1.69 8.64
N TYR A 42 -3.25 -1.81 7.83
CA TYR A 42 -3.21 -1.48 6.39
C TYR A 42 -2.80 -0.03 6.14
N GLN A 43 -3.37 0.93 6.89
CA GLN A 43 -3.05 2.36 6.74
C GLN A 43 -1.60 2.68 7.10
N GLU A 44 -1.04 2.05 8.14
CA GLU A 44 0.39 2.19 8.45
C GLU A 44 1.26 1.56 7.35
N GLY A 45 0.84 0.44 6.75
CA GLY A 45 1.50 -0.15 5.58
C GLY A 45 1.53 0.79 4.38
N GLU A 46 0.40 1.43 4.06
CA GLU A 46 0.34 2.43 2.98
C GLU A 46 1.25 3.63 3.26
N LYS A 47 1.29 4.10 4.50
CA LYS A 47 2.14 5.22 4.91
C LYS A 47 3.63 4.85 4.78
N ALA A 48 4.03 3.69 5.27
CA ALA A 48 5.40 3.19 5.13
C ALA A 48 5.78 3.03 3.65
N TYR A 49 4.90 2.44 2.84
CA TYR A 49 5.09 2.28 1.40
C TYR A 49 5.29 3.62 0.68
N ARG A 50 4.47 4.63 1.03
CA ARG A 50 4.60 6.00 0.49
C ARG A 50 5.91 6.68 0.89
N LEU A 51 6.48 6.34 2.05
CA LEU A 51 7.78 6.83 2.51
C LEU A 51 8.96 6.08 1.88
N GLY A 52 8.71 5.00 1.13
CA GLY A 52 9.75 4.13 0.59
C GLY A 52 10.32 3.15 1.62
N ASP A 53 9.71 3.06 2.80
CA ASP A 53 10.05 2.07 3.81
C ASP A 53 9.31 0.77 3.49
N PHE A 54 9.84 0.03 2.51
CA PHE A 54 9.20 -1.15 1.96
C PHE A 54 9.24 -2.37 2.89
N GLU A 55 10.22 -2.41 3.80
CA GLU A 55 10.26 -3.40 4.89
C GLU A 55 9.09 -3.21 5.85
N ALA A 56 8.94 -2.00 6.40
CA ALA A 56 7.85 -1.70 7.31
C ALA A 56 6.49 -1.85 6.61
N ALA A 57 6.40 -1.44 5.33
CA ALA A 57 5.19 -1.62 4.53
C ALA A 57 4.77 -3.10 4.44
N ALA A 58 5.69 -3.98 4.05
CA ALA A 58 5.43 -5.41 3.97
C ALA A 58 4.96 -5.96 5.32
N GLY A 59 5.65 -5.62 6.42
CA GLY A 59 5.30 -6.09 7.76
C GLY A 59 3.91 -5.61 8.23
N HIS A 60 3.53 -4.38 7.91
CA HIS A 60 2.20 -3.86 8.26
C HIS A 60 1.08 -4.48 7.41
N PHE A 61 1.31 -4.70 6.12
CA PHE A 61 0.34 -5.41 5.28
C PHE A 61 0.21 -6.88 5.66
N GLU A 62 1.30 -7.56 6.03
CA GLU A 62 1.25 -8.92 6.58
C GLU A 62 0.39 -8.98 7.86
N GLN A 63 0.58 -8.04 8.78
CA GLN A 63 -0.28 -7.93 9.97
C GLN A 63 -1.75 -7.71 9.61
N ALA A 64 -2.03 -6.82 8.65
CA ALA A 64 -3.40 -6.58 8.21
C ALA A 64 -4.06 -7.84 7.64
N TYR A 65 -3.30 -8.63 6.85
CA TYR A 65 -3.75 -9.90 6.27
C TYR A 65 -3.93 -11.01 7.31
N GLU A 66 -3.07 -11.07 8.33
CA GLU A 66 -3.19 -12.01 9.44
C GLU A 66 -4.46 -11.77 10.26
N ILE A 67 -4.86 -10.51 10.44
CA ILE A 67 -6.10 -10.14 11.14
C ILE A 67 -7.31 -10.42 10.26
N MET A 68 -7.28 -9.97 9.01
CA MET A 68 -8.34 -10.18 8.01
C MET A 68 -7.71 -10.64 6.71
N ALA A 69 -7.99 -11.89 6.31
CA ALA A 69 -7.44 -12.50 5.10
C ALA A 69 -8.09 -11.96 3.81
N LEU A 70 -8.06 -10.64 3.60
CA LEU A 70 -8.59 -9.97 2.43
C LEU A 70 -7.61 -10.12 1.26
N PRO A 71 -8.03 -10.65 0.09
CA PRO A 71 -7.15 -10.87 -1.06
C PRO A 71 -6.37 -9.63 -1.50
N ASP A 72 -6.99 -8.45 -1.50
CA ASP A 72 -6.37 -7.19 -1.94
C ASP A 72 -5.09 -6.84 -1.16
N ILE A 73 -4.99 -7.30 0.10
CA ILE A 73 -3.80 -7.07 0.92
C ILE A 73 -2.61 -7.87 0.39
N LEU A 74 -2.83 -9.05 -0.21
CA LEU A 74 -1.77 -9.84 -0.83
C LEU A 74 -1.07 -9.07 -1.95
N TYR A 75 -1.81 -8.34 -2.78
CA TYR A 75 -1.22 -7.51 -3.83
C TYR A 75 -0.25 -6.47 -3.26
N ASN A 76 -0.64 -5.80 -2.17
CA ASN A 76 0.21 -4.82 -1.49
C ASN A 76 1.45 -5.44 -0.82
N ILE A 77 1.34 -6.62 -0.22
CA ILE A 77 2.50 -7.37 0.31
C ILE A 77 3.46 -7.69 -0.83
N GLY A 78 2.95 -8.20 -1.95
CA GLY A 78 3.73 -8.53 -3.14
C GLY A 78 4.47 -7.32 -3.72
N LEU A 79 3.76 -6.20 -3.90
CA LEU A 79 4.37 -4.95 -4.35
C LEU A 79 5.41 -4.40 -3.38
N SER A 80 5.16 -4.48 -2.07
CA SER A 80 6.12 -4.01 -1.06
C SER A 80 7.45 -4.76 -1.19
N HIS A 81 7.42 -6.09 -1.32
CA HIS A 81 8.64 -6.86 -1.53
C HIS A 81 9.32 -6.58 -2.88
N LEU A 82 8.56 -6.39 -3.95
CA LEU A 82 9.12 -6.02 -5.25
C LEU A 82 9.87 -4.67 -5.16
N ARG A 83 9.28 -3.69 -4.48
CA ARG A 83 9.88 -2.37 -4.31
C ARG A 83 11.04 -2.37 -3.32
N TRP A 84 10.98 -3.22 -2.30
CA TRP A 84 12.09 -3.43 -1.39
C TRP A 84 13.34 -3.89 -2.14
N TYR A 85 13.21 -4.83 -3.08
CA TYR A 85 14.32 -5.23 -3.95
C TYR A 85 14.97 -4.07 -4.71
N ASP A 86 14.17 -3.08 -5.17
CA ASP A 86 14.70 -1.91 -5.89
C ASP A 86 15.63 -1.05 -5.00
N THR A 87 15.44 -1.07 -3.68
CA THR A 87 16.25 -0.31 -2.70
C THR A 87 17.28 -1.15 -1.96
N ASP A 88 17.01 -2.43 -1.76
CA ASP A 88 17.87 -3.42 -1.10
C ASP A 88 17.88 -4.70 -1.94
N PRO A 89 18.85 -4.87 -2.86
CA PRO A 89 18.85 -5.96 -3.83
C PRO A 89 19.12 -7.35 -3.22
N ASP A 90 18.12 -7.95 -2.57
CA ASP A 90 18.09 -9.35 -2.17
C ASP A 90 17.05 -10.14 -2.98
N VAL A 91 17.51 -11.20 -3.66
CA VAL A 91 16.65 -12.12 -4.44
C VAL A 91 15.57 -12.77 -3.57
N ALA A 92 15.77 -12.87 -2.26
CA ALA A 92 14.73 -13.32 -1.33
C ALA A 92 13.46 -12.46 -1.40
N HIS A 93 13.61 -11.13 -1.56
CA HIS A 93 12.46 -10.23 -1.72
C HIS A 93 11.69 -10.51 -3.00
N LEU A 94 12.38 -10.69 -4.14
CA LEU A 94 11.72 -11.04 -5.40
C LEU A 94 10.98 -12.38 -5.32
N ARG A 95 11.60 -13.40 -4.70
CA ARG A 95 10.96 -14.71 -4.52
C ARG A 95 9.70 -14.62 -3.68
N LYS A 96 9.74 -13.85 -2.58
CA LYS A 96 8.58 -13.60 -1.73
C LYS A 96 7.49 -12.82 -2.49
N ALA A 97 7.84 -11.77 -3.22
CA ALA A 97 6.92 -11.01 -4.06
C ALA A 97 6.18 -11.93 -5.04
N LYS A 98 6.91 -12.79 -5.76
CA LYS A 98 6.35 -13.76 -6.70
C LYS A 98 5.31 -14.66 -6.02
N VAL A 99 5.68 -15.32 -4.92
CA VAL A 99 4.81 -16.28 -4.24
C VAL A 99 3.52 -15.61 -3.76
N VAL A 100 3.64 -14.42 -3.18
CA VAL A 100 2.46 -13.70 -2.67
C VAL A 100 1.54 -13.25 -3.81
N LEU A 101 2.10 -12.76 -4.92
CA LEU A 101 1.29 -12.36 -6.10
C LEU A 101 0.65 -13.57 -6.79
N GLN A 102 1.29 -14.75 -6.75
CA GLN A 102 0.66 -16.00 -7.21
C GLN A 102 -0.56 -16.35 -6.34
N ASN A 103 -0.48 -16.16 -5.02
CA ASN A 103 -1.63 -16.37 -4.14
C ASN A 103 -2.74 -15.35 -4.43
N TYR A 104 -2.40 -14.08 -4.65
CA TYR A 104 -3.37 -13.06 -5.07
C TYR A 104 -4.05 -13.46 -6.39
N LEU A 105 -3.29 -13.90 -7.39
CA LEU A 105 -3.82 -14.36 -8.67
C LEU A 105 -4.84 -15.49 -8.49
N ILE A 106 -4.55 -16.47 -7.63
CA ILE A 106 -5.48 -17.57 -7.31
C ILE A 106 -6.79 -17.02 -6.71
N GLU A 107 -6.74 -16.00 -5.87
CA GLU A 107 -7.94 -15.42 -5.27
C GLU A 107 -8.78 -14.64 -6.28
N ILE A 108 -8.18 -13.79 -7.12
CA ILE A 108 -8.92 -12.99 -8.11
C ILE A 108 -9.39 -13.81 -9.33
N GLU A 109 -8.81 -14.98 -9.59
CA GLU A 109 -9.33 -15.90 -10.61
C GLU A 109 -10.64 -16.59 -10.16
N LYS A 110 -10.92 -16.65 -8.85
CA LYS A 110 -12.21 -17.15 -8.34
C LYS A 110 -13.34 -16.15 -8.55
N ASP A 111 -13.02 -14.86 -8.51
CA ASP A 111 -13.94 -13.75 -8.72
C ASP A 111 -13.27 -12.65 -9.53
N THR A 112 -13.55 -12.60 -10.83
CA THR A 112 -12.91 -11.66 -11.74
C THR A 112 -13.28 -10.19 -11.49
N ALA A 113 -14.26 -9.91 -10.61
CA ALA A 113 -14.53 -8.55 -10.15
C ALA A 113 -13.53 -8.09 -9.07
N ALA A 114 -12.72 -8.98 -8.51
CA ALA A 114 -11.81 -8.71 -7.40
C ALA A 114 -10.42 -8.20 -7.84
N GLY A 115 -10.09 -8.16 -9.13
CA GLY A 115 -8.81 -7.60 -9.58
C GLY A 115 -8.46 -7.89 -11.03
N ASP A 116 -7.31 -7.35 -11.48
CA ASP A 116 -6.79 -7.57 -12.82
C ASP A 116 -5.79 -8.75 -12.85
N ALA A 117 -6.29 -9.90 -13.30
CA ALA A 117 -5.50 -11.12 -13.42
C ALA A 117 -4.42 -11.05 -14.52
N GLU A 118 -4.65 -10.27 -15.59
CA GLU A 118 -3.67 -10.11 -16.66
C GLU A 118 -2.51 -9.23 -16.21
N GLU A 119 -2.81 -8.11 -15.56
CA GLU A 119 -1.79 -7.24 -14.94
C GLU A 119 -0.94 -8.03 -13.93
N THR A 120 -1.59 -8.80 -13.06
CA THR A 120 -0.89 -9.61 -12.05
C THR A 120 0.02 -10.66 -12.69
N ARG A 121 -0.42 -11.31 -13.77
CA ARG A 121 0.43 -12.25 -14.54
C ARG A 121 1.63 -11.53 -15.17
N GLY A 122 1.42 -10.33 -15.72
CA GLY A 122 2.50 -9.51 -16.27
C GLY A 122 3.53 -9.12 -15.21
N LEU A 123 3.08 -8.77 -14.00
CA LEU A 123 3.96 -8.45 -12.88
C LEU A 123 4.78 -9.67 -12.42
N ILE A 124 4.16 -10.84 -12.32
CA ILE A 124 4.86 -12.09 -12.00
C ILE A 124 5.94 -12.42 -13.04
N ALA A 125 5.63 -12.26 -14.34
CA ALA A 125 6.61 -12.47 -15.40
C ALA A 125 7.81 -11.51 -15.29
N GLN A 126 7.57 -10.24 -14.99
CA GLN A 126 8.64 -9.27 -14.74
C GLN A 126 9.51 -9.68 -13.53
N ILE A 127 8.90 -10.19 -12.46
CA ILE A 127 9.64 -10.67 -11.28
C ILE A 127 10.52 -11.87 -11.67
N ASP A 128 10.02 -12.78 -12.50
CA ASP A 128 10.81 -13.92 -12.99
C ASP A 128 12.05 -13.47 -13.77
N GLU A 129 11.90 -12.50 -14.68
CA GLU A 129 13.04 -11.91 -15.39
C GLU A 129 14.08 -11.29 -14.42
N LYS A 130 13.63 -10.59 -13.38
CA LYS A 130 14.52 -10.01 -12.35
C LYS A 130 15.24 -11.10 -11.55
N ILE A 131 14.56 -12.19 -11.19
CA ILE A 131 15.17 -13.33 -10.49
C ILE A 131 16.24 -13.98 -11.36
N GLU A 132 15.92 -14.29 -12.62
CA GLU A 132 16.86 -14.90 -13.56
C GLU A 132 18.11 -14.04 -13.76
N ALA A 133 17.93 -12.72 -13.91
CA ALA A 133 19.03 -11.78 -14.03
C ALA A 133 19.92 -11.76 -12.77
N ALA A 134 19.31 -11.69 -11.59
CA ALA A 134 20.05 -11.65 -10.32
C ALA A 134 20.80 -12.97 -10.04
N GLU A 135 20.21 -14.12 -10.36
CA GLU A 135 20.85 -15.42 -10.21
C GLU A 135 22.01 -15.62 -11.20
N SER A 136 21.85 -15.12 -12.43
CA SER A 136 22.92 -15.17 -13.44
C SER A 136 24.11 -14.30 -13.01
N ALA A 137 23.85 -13.10 -12.51
CA ALA A 137 24.88 -12.22 -11.96
C ALA A 137 25.59 -12.80 -10.73
N GLY A 138 24.89 -13.61 -9.91
CA GLY A 138 25.48 -14.31 -8.76
C GLY A 138 26.39 -15.49 -9.16
N LYS A 139 26.05 -16.22 -10.24
CA LYS A 139 26.85 -17.35 -10.76
C LYS A 139 28.20 -16.89 -11.33
N ASP A 140 28.25 -15.74 -11.99
CA ASP A 140 29.49 -15.18 -12.53
C ASP A 140 30.47 -14.74 -11.43
N GLN A 141 29.95 -14.31 -10.28
CA GLN A 141 30.77 -13.95 -9.11
C GLN A 141 31.28 -15.18 -8.33
N GLY A 142 30.60 -16.32 -8.42
CA GLY A 142 31.01 -17.59 -7.80
C GLY A 142 32.04 -18.40 -8.60
N ALA A 143 32.26 -18.09 -9.87
CA ALA A 143 33.11 -18.88 -10.78
C ALA A 143 34.63 -18.59 -10.70
N VAL A 144 35.09 -17.69 -9.82
CA VAL A 144 36.54 -17.42 -9.62
C VAL A 144 36.96 -17.72 -8.19
N ALA A 145 36.89 -18.99 -7.80
CA ALA A 145 37.66 -19.52 -6.67
C ALA A 145 38.43 -20.77 -7.13
N VAL A 146 39.39 -20.56 -8.04
CA VAL A 146 40.46 -21.54 -8.26
C VAL A 146 41.40 -21.42 -7.05
N PRO A 147 41.75 -22.50 -6.34
CA PRO A 147 42.77 -22.43 -5.30
C PRO A 147 44.11 -22.20 -6.00
N VAL A 148 44.52 -20.93 -6.11
CA VAL A 148 45.83 -20.58 -6.62
C VAL A 148 46.83 -20.81 -5.49
N GLY A 149 47.50 -21.96 -5.53
CA GLY A 149 48.73 -22.18 -4.80
C GLY A 149 49.71 -21.03 -5.05
N GLU A 150 50.52 -20.71 -4.04
CA GLU A 150 51.45 -19.57 -3.96
C GLU A 150 52.01 -19.14 -5.31
N ARG A 151 51.35 -18.15 -5.93
CA ARG A 151 51.86 -17.46 -7.11
C ARG A 151 52.51 -16.19 -6.60
N GLY A 152 53.83 -16.10 -6.81
CA GLY A 152 54.67 -15.00 -6.33
C GLY A 152 54.18 -13.61 -6.78
N PRO A 153 54.74 -12.53 -6.21
CA PRO A 153 54.25 -11.17 -6.41
C PRO A 153 54.22 -10.77 -7.89
N ASP A 154 53.03 -10.69 -8.49
CA ASP A 154 52.83 -10.20 -9.85
C ASP A 154 52.78 -8.66 -9.86
N PRO A 155 53.77 -7.96 -10.46
CA PRO A 155 53.83 -6.50 -10.50
C PRO A 155 52.69 -5.85 -11.30
N GLY A 156 51.88 -6.61 -12.06
CA GLY A 156 50.78 -6.09 -12.88
C GLY A 156 49.49 -5.71 -12.14
N ARG A 157 49.35 -6.06 -10.85
CA ARG A 157 48.10 -5.86 -10.08
C ARG A 157 47.77 -4.38 -9.81
N LYS A 158 48.77 -3.50 -9.74
CA LYS A 158 48.55 -2.07 -9.42
C LYS A 158 47.97 -1.27 -10.59
N LEU A 159 48.25 -1.66 -11.84
CA LEU A 159 47.67 -0.96 -13.00
C LEU A 159 46.20 -1.36 -13.26
N ARG A 160 45.83 -2.62 -12.99
CA ARG A 160 44.44 -3.09 -13.16
C ARG A 160 43.46 -2.48 -12.15
N LEU A 161 43.92 -2.23 -10.92
CA LEU A 161 43.12 -1.56 -9.90
C LEU A 161 42.92 -0.06 -10.21
N GLY A 162 43.93 0.58 -10.80
CA GLY A 162 43.83 1.99 -11.24
C GLY A 162 42.85 2.20 -12.40
N GLY A 163 42.74 1.25 -13.32
CA GLY A 163 41.81 1.34 -14.46
C GLY A 163 40.34 1.05 -14.13
N ALA A 164 40.06 0.24 -13.10
CA ALA A 164 38.70 -0.10 -12.68
C ALA A 164 37.99 1.06 -11.95
N VAL A 165 38.73 1.89 -11.20
CA VAL A 165 38.16 3.02 -10.46
C VAL A 165 37.63 4.12 -11.39
N THR A 166 38.23 4.30 -12.58
CA THR A 166 37.82 5.37 -13.51
C THR A 166 36.57 5.06 -14.33
N MET A 167 36.14 3.80 -14.44
CA MET A 167 34.89 3.45 -15.16
C MET A 167 33.63 3.44 -14.27
N GLY A 168 33.77 3.46 -12.94
CA GLY A 168 32.63 3.35 -12.02
C GLY A 168 31.74 4.60 -11.91
N VAL A 169 32.20 5.77 -12.37
CA VAL A 169 31.46 7.04 -12.15
C VAL A 169 30.44 7.34 -13.28
N GLY A 170 30.54 6.68 -14.44
CA GLY A 170 29.71 7.02 -15.61
C GLY A 170 28.50 6.11 -15.90
N GLY A 171 28.47 4.87 -15.39
CA GLY A 171 27.54 3.84 -15.87
C GLY A 171 26.19 3.73 -15.16
N ALA A 172 26.02 4.33 -13.98
CA ALA A 172 24.87 4.07 -13.11
C ALA A 172 23.60 4.92 -13.41
N PHE A 173 23.60 5.75 -14.45
CA PHE A 173 22.50 6.71 -14.68
C PHE A 173 21.43 6.29 -15.70
N MET A 174 21.54 5.15 -16.40
CA MET A 174 20.78 4.97 -17.65
C MET A 174 19.66 3.91 -17.69
N LEU A 175 19.35 3.18 -16.61
CA LEU A 175 18.33 2.11 -16.68
C LEU A 175 17.05 2.32 -15.85
N GLY A 176 16.95 3.42 -15.08
CA GLY A 176 15.78 3.68 -14.21
C GLY A 176 14.78 4.74 -14.70
N GLY A 177 14.93 5.26 -15.93
CA GLY A 177 14.24 6.50 -16.35
C GLY A 177 12.81 6.36 -16.88
N ALA A 178 12.44 5.22 -17.48
CA ALA A 178 11.22 5.16 -18.29
C ALA A 178 9.94 4.93 -17.48
N VAL A 179 9.97 4.08 -16.45
CA VAL A 179 8.76 3.74 -15.67
C VAL A 179 8.48 4.79 -14.58
N GLY A 180 9.52 5.37 -13.98
CA GLY A 180 9.38 6.44 -12.99
C GLY A 180 8.85 7.77 -13.57
N GLY A 181 9.13 8.07 -14.83
CA GLY A 181 8.73 9.32 -15.48
C GLY A 181 7.22 9.45 -15.72
N ALA A 182 6.53 8.36 -16.05
CA ALA A 182 5.09 8.38 -16.34
C ALA A 182 4.24 8.64 -15.08
N LEU A 183 4.65 8.10 -13.92
CA LEU A 183 3.96 8.30 -12.65
C LEU A 183 4.29 9.65 -11.99
N MET A 184 5.48 10.23 -12.24
CA MET A 184 5.79 11.60 -11.79
C MET A 184 5.04 12.68 -12.61
N GLY A 185 4.78 12.43 -13.89
CA GLY A 185 4.04 13.36 -14.76
C GLY A 185 2.59 13.58 -14.34
N LEU A 186 1.92 12.54 -13.80
CA LEU A 186 0.52 12.63 -13.39
C LEU A 186 0.34 13.30 -12.01
N ARG A 187 1.31 13.19 -11.10
CA ARG A 187 1.27 13.88 -9.78
C ARG A 187 1.69 15.35 -9.84
N GLY A 188 2.53 15.73 -10.80
CA GLY A 188 2.96 17.13 -10.97
C GLY A 188 1.81 18.10 -11.28
N ASN A 189 0.78 17.64 -11.99
CA ASN A 189 -0.38 18.47 -12.32
C ASN A 189 -1.33 18.69 -11.13
N GLN A 190 -1.51 17.71 -10.25
CA GLN A 190 -2.35 17.87 -9.06
C GLN A 190 -1.71 18.82 -8.06
N PHE A 191 -0.41 18.70 -7.82
CA PHE A 191 0.33 19.64 -6.97
C PHE A 191 0.35 21.06 -7.54
N ARG A 192 0.48 21.22 -8.86
CA ARG A 192 0.36 22.55 -9.51
C ARG A 192 -1.02 23.17 -9.36
N ASN A 193 -2.09 22.36 -9.43
CA ASN A 193 -3.44 22.86 -9.25
C ASN A 193 -3.72 23.23 -7.79
N ASP A 194 -3.29 22.41 -6.84
CA ASP A 194 -3.38 22.73 -5.40
C ASP A 194 -2.59 23.99 -5.06
N LEU A 195 -1.35 24.12 -5.55
CA LEU A 195 -0.59 25.36 -5.35
C LEU A 195 -1.25 26.57 -6.00
N ALA A 196 -1.79 26.42 -7.21
CA ALA A 196 -2.49 27.52 -7.87
C ALA A 196 -3.70 27.96 -7.06
N VAL A 197 -4.52 27.02 -6.55
CA VAL A 197 -5.68 27.33 -5.71
C VAL A 197 -5.26 27.99 -4.40
N THR A 198 -4.29 27.43 -3.69
CA THR A 198 -3.82 28.01 -2.41
C THR A 198 -3.12 29.37 -2.59
N LEU A 199 -2.37 29.57 -3.68
CA LEU A 199 -1.79 30.88 -4.01
C LEU A 199 -2.88 31.91 -4.35
N THR A 200 -3.98 31.49 -4.97
CA THR A 200 -5.11 32.38 -5.28
C THR A 200 -5.85 32.75 -4.00
N GLU A 201 -6.10 31.79 -3.10
CA GLU A 201 -6.66 32.06 -1.76
C GLU A 201 -5.76 32.97 -0.93
N GLN A 202 -4.44 32.76 -0.94
CA GLN A 202 -3.51 33.67 -0.26
C GLN A 202 -3.45 35.06 -0.90
N SER A 203 -3.66 35.18 -2.22
CA SER A 203 -3.73 36.49 -2.87
C SER A 203 -5.03 37.23 -2.53
N ASP A 204 -6.12 36.50 -2.29
CA ASP A 204 -7.42 37.05 -1.88
C ASP A 204 -7.47 37.43 -0.39
N GLU A 205 -6.71 36.73 0.47
CA GLU A 205 -6.59 37.06 1.90
C GLU A 205 -5.45 38.05 2.23
N GLY A 206 -4.55 38.31 1.27
CA GLY A 206 -3.25 38.94 1.56
C GLY A 206 -2.98 40.33 0.98
N CYS A 207 -3.72 40.81 -0.03
CA CYS A 207 -3.43 42.12 -0.64
C CYS A 207 -4.71 42.90 -1.00
N THR A 208 -5.38 43.45 0.02
CA THR A 208 -6.23 44.63 -0.23
C THR A 208 -5.32 45.86 -0.33
N PRO A 209 -5.43 46.71 -1.37
CA PRO A 209 -4.67 47.96 -1.48
C PRO A 209 -5.04 49.03 -0.42
N GLU A 210 -5.77 48.67 0.63
CA GLU A 210 -6.40 49.58 1.58
C GLU A 210 -5.81 49.53 3.00
N ASP A 211 -4.66 48.89 3.22
CA ASP A 211 -3.91 49.08 4.47
C ASP A 211 -3.13 50.41 4.45
N THR A 212 -3.87 51.51 4.52
CA THR A 212 -3.37 52.81 4.96
C THR A 212 -3.65 52.95 6.46
N ARG A 213 -2.90 52.22 7.28
CA ARG A 213 -2.87 52.50 8.72
C ARG A 213 -2.07 53.80 8.98
N PRO A 214 -2.57 54.71 9.82
CA PRO A 214 -1.97 56.02 10.10
C PRO A 214 -0.67 55.93 10.91
#